data_AF-A0A9D9WXW2-F1
#
_entry.id   AF-A0A9D9WXW2-F1
#
_cell.length_a   1.000
_cell.length_b   1.000
_cell.length_c   1.000
_cell.angle_alpha   90.00
_cell.angle_beta   90.00
_cell.angle_gamma   90.00
#
_symmetry.space_group_name_H-M   'P 1'
#
loop_
_entity.id
_entity.type
_entity.pdbx_description
1 polymer ?
#
loop_
_entity_poly.entity_id
_entity_poly.type
_entity_poly.pdbx_seq_one_letter_code
_entity_poly.pdbx_strand_id
1 'polypeptide(L)' 'MSILFKLLGAALAIYTIHSFLRGEVYARSFALGKRVFRKDDPNYFLTVIAVYAVLSVVLMTLF' A
#
# COMPACT_ATOMS: atom_id res chain seq x y z
N MET A 1 -12.74 -9.04 16.67
CA MET A 1 -11.99 -8.15 15.76
C MET A 1 -11.76 -6.82 16.44
N SER A 2 -10.52 -6.52 16.81
CA SER A 2 -10.18 -5.23 17.44
C SER A 2 -10.46 -4.11 16.44
N ILE A 3 -11.21 -3.08 16.85
CA ILE A 3 -11.64 -1.95 16.01
C ILE A 3 -10.45 -1.28 15.30
N LEU A 4 -9.27 -1.36 15.93
CA LEU A 4 -8.02 -0.78 15.45
C LEU A 4 -7.54 -1.41 14.13
N PHE A 5 -7.62 -2.74 13.99
CA PHE A 5 -7.15 -3.42 12.77
C PHE A 5 -8.05 -3.14 11.58
N LYS A 6 -9.37 -3.05 11.79
CA LYS A 6 -10.31 -2.63 10.74
C LYS A 6 -10.04 -1.21 10.27
N LEU A 7 -9.78 -0.28 11.19
CA LEU A 7 -9.43 1.11 10.86
C LEU A 7 -8.09 1.20 10.12
N LEU A 8 -7.06 0.47 10.56
CA LEU A 8 -5.78 0.41 9.85
C LEU A 8 -5.93 -0.21 8.45
N GLY A 9 -6.69 -1.31 8.33
CA GLY A 9 -6.95 -1.96 7.05
C GLY A 9 -7.68 -1.01 6.08
N ALA A 10 -8.68 -0.28 6.57
CA ALA A 10 -9.41 0.71 5.77
C ALA A 10 -8.51 1.89 5.35
N ALA A 11 -7.71 2.42 6.27
CA ALA A 11 -6.76 3.48 5.98
C ALA A 11 -5.73 3.03 4.93
N LEU A 12 -5.23 1.80 5.04
CA LEU A 12 -4.29 1.22 4.07
C LEU A 12 -4.95 1.00 2.70
N ALA A 13 -6.21 0.57 2.64
CA ALA A 13 -6.96 0.46 1.39
C ALA A 13 -7.08 1.83 0.70
N ILE A 14 -7.50 2.86 1.45
CA ILE A 14 -7.63 4.23 0.95
C ILE A 14 -6.28 4.74 0.44
N TYR A 15 -5.22 4.54 1.21
CA TYR A 15 -3.86 4.92 0.81
C TYR A 15 -3.42 4.21 -0.48
N THR A 16 -3.68 2.91 -0.59
CA THR A 16 -3.34 2.10 -1.77
C THR A 16 -4.05 2.61 -3.03
N ILE A 17 -5.36 2.89 -2.92
CA ILE A 17 -6.15 3.45 -4.03
C ILE A 17 -5.64 4.84 -4.41
N HIS A 18 -5.39 5.71 -3.42
CA HIS A 18 -4.86 7.04 -3.66
C HIS A 18 -3.49 7.01 -4.37
N SER A 19 -2.59 6.12 -3.93
CA SER A 19 -1.29 5.91 -4.58
C SER A 19 -1.41 5.34 -5.99
N PHE A 20 -2.37 4.43 -6.22
CA PHE A 20 -2.65 3.89 -7.54
C PHE A 20 -3.11 4.99 -8.52
N LEU A 21 -4.01 5.86 -8.08
CA LEU A 21 -4.54 6.97 -8.88
C LEU A 21 -3.48 8.04 -9.19
N ARG A 22 -2.62 8.38 -8.21
CA ARG A 22 -1.52 9.32 -8.46
C ARG A 22 -0.39 8.72 -9.30
N GLY A 23 -0.29 7.38 -9.35
CA GLY A 23 0.88 6.71 -9.93
C GLY A 23 2.16 6.95 -9.14
N GLU A 24 2.06 7.31 -7.86
CA GLU A 24 3.19 7.47 -6.93
C GLU A 24 2.89 6.72 -5.62
N VAL A 25 3.85 5.92 -5.16
CA VAL A 25 3.75 5.20 -3.88
C VAL A 25 5.02 5.42 -3.07
N TYR A 26 4.88 5.63 -1.77
CA TYR A 26 6.04 5.62 -0.88
C TYR A 26 6.38 4.19 -0.54
N ALA A 27 7.51 3.73 -1.07
CA ALA A 27 8.07 2.43 -0.75
C ALA A 27 9.42 2.62 -0.03
N ARG A 28 9.69 1.75 0.94
CA ARG A 28 11.00 1.73 1.58
C ARG A 28 12.00 1.09 0.61
N SER A 29 12.87 1.90 0.01
CA SER A 29 13.98 1.41 -0.81
C SER A 29 15.25 1.38 0.04
N PHE A 30 15.61 0.19 0.52
CA PHE A 30 16.84 -0.12 1.27
C PHE A 30 17.02 0.67 2.59
N ALA A 31 17.45 1.93 2.55
CA ALA A 31 17.84 2.72 3.73
C ALA A 31 17.02 4.01 3.93
N LEU A 32 16.38 4.54 2.88
CA LEU A 32 15.55 5.75 2.93
C LEU A 32 14.26 5.51 2.15
N GLY A 33 13.13 5.98 2.69
CA GLY A 33 11.85 5.93 1.98
C GLY A 33 11.95 6.71 0.69
N LYS A 34 11.68 6.06 -0.45
CA LYS A 34 11.72 6.68 -1.78
C LYS A 34 10.30 6.70 -2.35
N ARG A 35 9.92 7.79 -3.02
CA ARG A 35 8.74 7.78 -3.88
C ARG A 35 9.05 6.97 -5.12
N VAL A 36 8.29 5.90 -5.32
CA VAL A 36 8.30 5.10 -6.54
C VAL A 36 7.20 5.64 -7.42
N PHE A 37 7.57 6.12 -8.60
CA PHE A 37 6.60 6.51 -9.60
C PHE A 37 6.40 5.35 -10.58
N ARG A 38 5.15 5.16 -11.00
CA ARG A 38 4.77 4.15 -12.00
C ARG A 38 5.54 4.33 -13.33
N LYS A 39 5.91 5.56 -13.66
CA LYS A 39 6.68 5.91 -14.87
C LYS A 39 8.14 5.47 -14.81
N ASP A 40 8.74 5.41 -13.62
CA ASP A 40 10.14 5.09 -13.45
C ASP A 40 10.33 3.58 -13.37
N ASP A 41 9.47 2.90 -12.59
CA ASP A 41 9.57 1.47 -12.37
C ASP A 41 8.16 0.83 -12.18
N PRO A 42 7.44 0.53 -13.27
CA PRO A 42 6.04 0.09 -13.20
C PRO A 42 5.87 -1.26 -12.51
N ASN A 43 6.84 -2.16 -12.65
CA ASN A 43 6.80 -3.50 -12.03
C ASN A 43 6.96 -3.40 -10.52
N TYR A 44 7.93 -2.61 -10.05
CA TYR A 44 8.13 -2.37 -8.62
C TYR A 44 6.93 -1.63 -8.01
N PHE A 45 6.39 -0.63 -8.70
CA PHE A 45 5.18 0.10 -8.28
C PHE A 45 3.98 -0.86 -8.09
N LEU A 46 3.69 -1.71 -9.09
CA LEU A 46 2.60 -2.68 -9.01
C LEU A 46 2.81 -3.72 -7.90
N THR A 47 4.06 -4.13 -7.67
CA THR A 47 4.40 -5.06 -6.59
C THR A 47 4.07 -4.46 -5.23
N VAL A 48 4.45 -3.21 -4.99
CA VAL A 48 4.16 -2.50 -3.72
C VAL A 48 2.65 -2.33 -3.53
N ILE A 49 1.93 -1.93 -4.58
CA ILE A 49 0.46 -1.80 -4.56
C ILE A 49 -0.20 -3.14 -4.24
N ALA A 50 0.23 -4.23 -4.88
CA ALA A 50 -0.31 -5.57 -4.64
C ALA A 50 -0.07 -6.02 -3.19
N VAL A 51 1.12 -5.79 -2.65
CA VAL A 51 1.43 -6.11 -1.24
C VAL A 51 0.56 -5.30 -0.28
N TYR A 52 0.38 -3.99 -0.51
CA TYR A 52 -0.48 -3.17 0.35
C TYR A 52 -1.96 -3.55 0.25
N ALA A 53 -2.44 -3.93 -0.94
CA ALA A 53 -3.80 -4.43 -1.13
C ALA A 53 -4.04 -5.74 -0.36
N VAL A 54 -3.13 -6.72 -0.49
CA VAL A 54 -3.21 -8.00 0.23
C VAL A 54 -3.15 -7.75 1.74
N LEU A 55 -2.24 -6.90 2.20
CA LEU A 55 -2.09 -6.58 3.61
C LEU A 55 -3.35 -5.92 4.19
N SER A 56 -4.00 -5.03 3.43
CA SER A 56 -5.26 -4.40 3.81
C SER A 56 -6.38 -5.43 4.00
N VAL A 57 -6.53 -6.36 3.04
CA VAL A 57 -7.52 -7.45 3.13
C VAL A 57 -7.25 -8.30 4.37
N VAL A 58 -5.99 -8.72 4.57
CA VAL A 58 -5.58 -9.53 5.73
C VAL A 58 -5.90 -8.83 7.05
N LEU A 59 -5.63 -7.52 7.18
CA LEU A 59 -5.96 -6.76 8.38
C LEU A 59 -7.47 -6.69 8.65
N MET A 60 -8.30 -6.70 7.61
CA MET A 60 -9.75 -6.63 7.74
C MET A 60 -10.39 -8.00 8.00
N THR A 61 -9.80 -9.09 7.52
CA THR A 61 -10.41 -10.44 7.55
C THR A 61 -9.86 -11.35 8.63
N LEU A 62 -8.56 -11.27 8.95
CA LEU A 62 -7.91 -12.20 9.88
C LEU A 62 -7.76 -11.66 11.31
N PHE A 63 -7.87 -10.34 11.52
CA PHE A 63 -7.70 -9.67 12.82
C PHE A 63 -8.99 -8.98 13.30
#